data_AF-A0A351G582-F1
#
_entry.id   AF-A0A351G582-F1
#
_cell.length_a   1.000
_cell.length_b   1.000
_cell.length_c   1.000
_cell.angle_alpha   90.00
_cell.angle_beta   90.00
_cell.angle_gamma   90.00
#
_symmetry.space_group_name_H-M   'P 1'
#
loop_
_entity.id
_entity.type
_entity.pdbx_description
1 polymer ?
#
loop_
_entity_poly.entity_id
_entity_poly.type
_entity_poly.pdbx_seq_one_letter_code
_entity_poly.pdbx_strand_id
1 'polypeptide(L)'
;MSTKIELFDQERSANRLGFLVGSSLFFVAWFIRAALKLLEVHFDAIYSILMVLLLISIGVQVVFALKDHRLNARMKSNPLLKEAMNDELIQLNELKAWKTAFFALIGFILFAAILSMAMVIKDPMLIYLTALLVGFGTRNMAVYILNR
;
A
#
# COMPACT_ATOMS: atom_id res chain seq x y z
N MET A 1 -2.24 -18.57 27.76
CA MET A 1 -1.48 -17.40 27.26
C MET A 1 -1.71 -17.12 25.76
N SER A 2 -2.58 -17.85 25.02
CA SER A 2 -2.51 -17.87 23.55
C SER A 2 -3.64 -17.17 22.76
N THR A 3 -4.88 -17.03 23.27
CA THR A 3 -5.99 -16.60 22.39
C THR A 3 -5.98 -15.11 22.04
N LYS A 4 -5.60 -14.23 22.97
CA LYS A 4 -5.62 -12.76 22.74
C LYS A 4 -4.51 -12.29 21.79
N ILE A 5 -3.34 -12.91 21.86
CA ILE A 5 -2.20 -12.60 20.98
C ILE A 5 -2.49 -13.10 19.57
N GLU A 6 -3.01 -14.32 19.44
CA GLU A 6 -3.37 -14.90 18.15
C GLU A 6 -4.48 -14.11 17.44
N LEU A 7 -5.53 -13.70 18.16
CA LEU A 7 -6.57 -12.83 17.62
C LEU A 7 -6.02 -11.46 17.17
N PHE A 8 -5.05 -10.90 17.90
CA PHE A 8 -4.41 -9.64 17.54
C PHE A 8 -3.59 -9.78 16.24
N ASP A 9 -2.84 -10.87 16.09
CA ASP A 9 -2.06 -11.14 14.87
C ASP A 9 -2.97 -11.42 13.66
N GLN A 10 -4.10 -12.12 13.87
CA GLN A 10 -5.12 -12.28 12.84
C GLN A 10 -5.72 -10.93 12.42
N GLU A 11 -6.05 -10.04 13.36
CA GLU A 11 -6.57 -8.69 13.05
C GLU A 11 -5.54 -7.86 12.26
N ARG A 12 -4.25 -7.95 12.63
CA ARG A 12 -3.14 -7.27 11.92
C ARG A 12 -2.96 -7.81 10.51
N SER A 13 -2.96 -9.13 10.34
CA SER A 13 -2.86 -9.78 9.02
C SER A 13 -4.04 -9.44 8.11
N ALA A 14 -5.27 -9.48 8.65
CA ALA A 14 -6.47 -9.10 7.91
C ALA A 14 -6.44 -7.63 7.46
N ASN A 15 -5.96 -6.72 8.31
CA ASN A 15 -5.84 -5.30 7.95
C ASN A 15 -4.81 -5.08 6.83
N ARG A 16 -3.68 -5.79 6.86
CA ARG A 16 -2.68 -5.76 5.78
C ARG A 16 -3.23 -6.29 4.48
N LEU A 17 -3.95 -7.41 4.52
CA LEU A 17 -4.59 -7.99 3.34
C LEU A 17 -5.63 -7.04 2.76
N GLY A 18 -6.43 -6.37 3.60
CA GLY A 18 -7.36 -5.32 3.17
C GLY A 18 -6.67 -4.14 2.48
N PHE A 19 -5.53 -3.69 3.03
CA PHE A 19 -4.71 -2.65 2.38
C PHE A 19 -4.17 -3.11 1.02
N LEU A 20 -3.72 -4.36 0.91
CA LEU A 20 -3.22 -4.94 -0.34
C LEU A 20 -4.32 -5.06 -1.40
N VAL A 21 -5.53 -5.48 -1.03
CA VAL A 21 -6.68 -5.52 -1.95
C VAL A 21 -6.98 -4.12 -2.49
N GLY A 22 -7.00 -3.10 -1.61
CA GLY A 22 -7.16 -1.71 -2.01
C GLY A 22 -6.03 -1.23 -2.94
N SER A 23 -4.79 -1.65 -2.68
CA SER A 23 -3.63 -1.31 -3.51
C SER A 23 -3.72 -1.96 -4.90
N SER A 24 -4.10 -3.24 -4.97
CA SER A 24 -4.28 -3.96 -6.23
C SER A 24 -5.36 -3.33 -7.10
N LEU A 25 -6.51 -2.97 -6.51
CA LEU A 25 -7.58 -2.24 -7.22
C LEU A 25 -7.09 -0.90 -7.76
N PHE A 26 -6.33 -0.15 -6.96
CA PHE A 26 -5.72 1.11 -7.40
C PHE A 26 -4.80 0.89 -8.60
N PHE A 27 -3.85 -0.05 -8.51
CA PHE A 27 -2.89 -0.28 -9.59
C PHE A 27 -3.56 -0.76 -10.87
N VAL A 28 -4.52 -1.68 -10.80
CA VAL A 28 -5.27 -2.14 -11.98
C VAL A 28 -6.00 -0.97 -12.64
N ALA A 29 -6.74 -0.16 -11.88
CA ALA A 29 -7.43 1.01 -12.41
C ALA A 29 -6.45 2.04 -13.01
N TRP A 30 -5.31 2.24 -12.36
CA TRP A 30 -4.26 3.16 -12.82
C TRP A 30 -3.63 2.68 -14.13
N PHE A 31 -3.28 1.39 -14.24
CA PHE A 31 -2.73 0.81 -15.46
C PHE A 31 -3.70 0.90 -16.63
N ILE A 32 -4.98 0.58 -16.40
CA ILE A 32 -6.02 0.73 -17.44
C ILE A 32 -6.11 2.19 -17.89
N ARG A 33 -6.15 3.14 -16.95
CA ARG A 33 -6.19 4.57 -17.27
C ARG A 33 -4.97 5.03 -18.07
N ALA A 34 -3.78 4.57 -17.69
CA ALA A 34 -2.53 4.89 -18.39
C ALA A 34 -2.51 4.30 -19.80
N ALA A 35 -2.94 3.05 -19.97
CA ALA A 35 -3.04 2.38 -21.27
C ALA A 35 -4.04 3.08 -22.21
N LEU A 36 -5.20 3.50 -21.70
CA LEU A 36 -6.19 4.24 -22.49
C LEU A 36 -5.66 5.61 -22.95
N LYS A 37 -4.90 6.31 -22.10
CA LYS A 37 -4.23 7.55 -22.48
C LYS A 37 -3.17 7.33 -23.56
N LEU A 38 -2.39 6.25 -23.42
CA LEU A 38 -1.36 5.85 -24.39
C LEU A 38 -1.94 5.53 -25.77
N LEU A 39 -3.11 4.89 -25.81
CA LEU A 39 -3.83 4.53 -27.04
C LEU A 39 -4.69 5.68 -27.59
N GLU A 40 -4.62 6.87 -26.99
CA GLU A 40 -5.43 8.04 -27.34
C GLU A 40 -6.94 7.76 -27.38
N VAL A 41 -7.42 6.81 -26.58
CA VAL A 41 -8.86 6.50 -26.48
C VAL A 41 -9.53 7.60 -25.67
N HIS A 42 -10.48 8.31 -26.29
CA HIS A 42 -11.19 9.45 -25.68
C HIS A 42 -12.64 9.05 -25.37
N PHE A 43 -12.83 8.37 -24.22
CA PHE A 43 -14.15 7.96 -23.75
C PHE A 43 -14.36 8.44 -22.31
N ASP A 44 -15.01 9.60 -22.15
CA ASP A 44 -15.09 10.34 -20.89
C ASP A 44 -15.73 9.54 -19.74
N ALA A 45 -16.72 8.70 -20.06
CA ALA A 45 -17.37 7.86 -19.06
C ALA A 45 -16.41 6.83 -18.45
N ILE A 46 -15.50 6.24 -19.25
CA ILE A 46 -14.51 5.28 -18.73
C ILE A 46 -13.51 6.00 -17.82
N TYR A 47 -13.03 7.18 -18.22
CA TYR A 47 -12.13 7.97 -17.37
C TYR A 47 -12.79 8.36 -16.04
N SER A 48 -14.09 8.69 -16.07
CA SER A 48 -14.86 9.02 -14.87
C SER A 48 -15.02 7.82 -13.94
N ILE A 49 -15.37 6.64 -14.49
CA ILE A 49 -15.47 5.39 -13.73
C ILE A 49 -14.12 5.02 -13.10
N LEU A 50 -13.03 5.09 -13.88
CA LEU A 50 -11.68 4.81 -13.39
C LEU A 50 -11.28 5.79 -12.29
N MET A 51 -11.65 7.07 -12.40
CA MET A 51 -11.39 8.07 -11.35
C MET A 51 -12.13 7.73 -10.06
N VAL A 52 -13.42 7.39 -10.14
CA VAL A 52 -14.21 6.97 -8.98
C VAL A 52 -13.60 5.71 -8.34
N LEU A 53 -13.19 4.73 -9.15
CA LEU A 53 -12.56 3.51 -8.66
C LEU A 53 -11.23 3.79 -7.95
N LEU A 54 -10.40 4.70 -8.49
CA LEU A 54 -9.17 5.15 -7.84
C LEU A 54 -9.47 5.82 -6.49
N LEU A 55 -10.46 6.71 -6.42
CA LEU A 55 -10.85 7.36 -5.16
C LEU A 55 -11.36 6.36 -4.12
N ILE A 56 -12.20 5.40 -4.52
CA ILE A 56 -12.67 4.33 -3.64
C ILE A 56 -11.48 3.51 -3.12
N SER A 57 -10.55 3.14 -4.00
CA SER A 57 -9.38 2.34 -3.63
C SER A 57 -8.47 3.07 -2.61
N ILE A 58 -8.29 4.39 -2.77
CA ILE A 58 -7.59 5.23 -1.78
C ILE A 58 -8.36 5.25 -0.46
N GLY A 59 -9.68 5.44 -0.49
CA GLY A 59 -10.52 5.43 0.72
C GLY A 59 -10.42 4.12 1.50
N VAL A 60 -10.45 2.98 0.79
CA VAL A 60 -10.23 1.65 1.39
C VAL A 60 -8.87 1.57 2.08
N GLN A 61 -7.80 2.01 1.41
CA GLN A 61 -6.45 1.99 1.97
C GLN A 61 -6.30 2.90 3.20
N VAL A 62 -6.90 4.09 3.20
CA VAL A 62 -6.93 5.00 4.35
C VAL A 62 -7.63 4.35 5.53
N VAL A 63 -8.78 3.69 5.32
CA VAL A 63 -9.50 2.99 6.39
C VAL A 63 -8.60 1.90 7.02
N PHE A 64 -7.93 1.08 6.20
CA PHE A 64 -7.05 0.04 6.72
C PHE A 64 -5.78 0.59 7.39
N ALA A 65 -5.22 1.69 6.87
CA ALA A 65 -4.11 2.37 7.53
C ALA A 65 -4.49 2.93 8.91
N LEU A 66 -5.69 3.49 9.05
CA LEU A 66 -6.22 3.93 10.34
C LEU A 66 -6.47 2.77 11.31
N LYS A 67 -6.98 1.64 10.81
CA LYS A 67 -7.14 0.42 11.62
C LYS A 67 -5.79 -0.11 12.13
N ASP A 68 -4.77 -0.13 11.26
CA ASP A 68 -3.41 -0.54 11.64
C ASP A 68 -2.80 0.43 12.68
N HIS A 69 -3.00 1.74 12.50
CA HIS A 69 -2.57 2.73 13.49
C HIS A 69 -3.22 2.51 14.87
N ARG A 70 -4.52 2.22 14.90
CA ARG A 70 -5.24 1.88 16.14
C ARG A 70 -4.72 0.58 16.77
N LEU A 71 -4.37 -0.43 15.97
CA LEU A 71 -3.77 -1.66 16.48
C LEU A 71 -2.39 -1.40 17.10
N ASN A 72 -1.55 -0.60 16.44
CA ASN A 72 -0.25 -0.20 16.97
C ASN A 72 -0.38 0.59 18.29
N ALA A 73 -1.40 1.44 18.42
CA ALA A 73 -1.71 2.13 19.68
C ALA A 73 -2.11 1.13 20.78
N ARG A 74 -2.95 0.12 20.49
CA ARG A 74 -3.32 -0.95 21.43
C ARG A 74 -2.14 -1.81 21.86
N MET A 75 -1.21 -2.09 20.95
CA MET A 75 0.02 -2.82 21.26
C MET A 75 0.90 -2.05 22.25
N LYS A 76 1.04 -0.73 22.08
CA LYS A 76 1.84 0.11 22.97
C LYS A 76 1.25 0.26 24.37
N SER A 77 -0.08 0.24 24.50
CA SER A 77 -0.77 0.42 25.78
C SER A 77 -0.87 -0.85 26.62
N ASN A 78 -0.69 -2.04 26.03
CA ASN A 78 -0.79 -3.32 26.74
C ASN A 78 0.60 -3.98 26.90
N PRO A 79 1.15 -4.07 28.14
CA PRO A 79 2.47 -4.64 28.40
C PRO A 79 2.64 -6.06 27.86
N LEU A 80 1.60 -6.90 27.94
CA LEU A 80 1.63 -8.29 27.49
C LEU A 80 1.72 -8.40 25.96
N LEU A 81 1.02 -7.53 25.22
CA LEU A 81 1.12 -7.48 23.76
C LEU A 81 2.45 -6.88 23.32
N LYS A 82 2.92 -5.85 24.04
CA LYS A 82 4.20 -5.23 23.78
C LYS A 82 5.34 -6.23 23.92
N GLU A 83 5.34 -7.01 25.00
CA GLU A 83 6.38 -8.02 25.27
C GLU A 83 6.32 -9.17 24.26
N ALA A 84 5.12 -9.67 23.94
CA ALA A 84 4.94 -10.70 22.91
C ALA A 84 5.33 -10.26 21.49
N MET A 85 5.20 -8.96 21.19
CA MET A 85 5.56 -8.38 19.89
C MET A 85 6.96 -7.76 19.86
N ASN A 86 7.69 -7.76 20.98
CA ASN A 86 9.05 -7.20 21.07
C ASN A 86 10.12 -8.16 20.55
N ASP A 87 9.71 -9.23 19.87
CA ASP A 87 10.60 -10.18 19.23
C ASP A 87 11.51 -9.45 18.22
N GLU A 88 12.82 -9.64 18.37
CA GLU A 88 13.83 -9.06 17.48
C GLU A 88 13.56 -9.44 16.02
N LEU A 89 12.97 -10.62 15.77
CA LEU A 89 12.62 -11.08 14.44
C LEU A 89 11.52 -10.22 13.79
N ILE A 90 10.52 -9.79 14.56
CA ILE A 90 9.45 -8.90 14.07
C ILE A 90 10.03 -7.52 13.72
N GLN A 91 10.94 -7.00 14.56
CA GLN A 91 11.60 -5.72 14.31
C GLN A 91 12.50 -5.78 13.06
N LEU A 92 13.24 -6.88 12.90
CA LEU A 92 14.08 -7.13 11.73
C LEU A 92 13.24 -7.21 10.45
N ASN A 93 12.10 -7.91 10.49
CA ASN A 93 11.19 -8.03 9.36
C ASN A 93 10.56 -6.69 8.96
N GLU A 94 10.16 -5.87 9.94
CA GLU A 94 9.68 -4.50 9.67
C GLU A 94 10.78 -3.64 9.04
N LEU A 95 12.02 -3.72 9.53
CA LEU A 95 13.15 -2.99 8.93
C LEU A 95 13.41 -3.42 7.49
N LYS A 96 13.43 -4.74 7.22
CA LYS A 96 13.57 -5.28 5.86
C LYS A 96 12.43 -4.80 4.97
N ALA A 97 11.19 -4.82 5.45
CA ALA A 97 10.05 -4.34 4.68
C ALA A 97 10.14 -2.85 4.34
N TRP A 98 10.60 -2.01 5.27
CA TRP A 98 10.87 -0.59 5.02
C TRP A 98 11.98 -0.38 3.99
N LYS A 99 13.06 -1.18 4.03
CA LYS A 99 14.09 -1.14 2.99
C LYS A 99 13.53 -1.52 1.62
N THR A 100 12.75 -2.60 1.53
CA THR A 100 12.11 -3.02 0.27
C THR A 100 11.19 -1.93 -0.27
N ALA A 101 10.39 -1.30 0.60
CA ALA A 101 9.51 -0.19 0.23
C ALA A 101 10.29 1.03 -0.30
N PHE A 102 11.41 1.37 0.34
CA PHE A 102 12.28 2.46 -0.11
C PHE A 102 12.85 2.18 -1.51
N PHE A 103 13.38 0.98 -1.75
CA PHE A 103 13.88 0.61 -3.07
C PHE A 103 12.78 0.54 -4.14
N ALA A 104 11.59 0.07 -3.78
CA ALA A 104 10.45 0.06 -4.70
C ALA A 104 9.98 1.47 -5.06
N LEU A 105 9.95 2.38 -4.08
CA LEU A 105 9.61 3.79 -4.30
C LEU A 105 10.65 4.48 -5.21
N ILE A 106 11.94 4.26 -4.98
CA ILE A 106 13.00 4.74 -5.89
C ILE A 106 12.82 4.16 -7.29
N GLY A 107 12.61 2.85 -7.40
CA GLY A 107 12.40 2.18 -8.67
C GLY A 107 11.22 2.76 -9.44
N PHE A 108 10.11 3.04 -8.76
CA PHE A 108 8.95 3.68 -9.38
C PHE A 108 9.23 5.12 -9.80
N ILE A 109 9.94 5.92 -8.99
CA ILE A 109 10.31 7.28 -9.36
C ILE A 109 11.20 7.28 -10.60
N LEU A 110 12.20 6.39 -10.66
CA LEU A 110 13.06 6.24 -11.84
C LEU A 110 12.25 5.82 -13.07
N PHE A 111 11.35 4.87 -12.92
CA PHE A 111 10.44 4.45 -13.99
C PHE A 111 9.56 5.60 -14.49
N ALA A 112 8.95 6.37 -13.58
CA ALA A 112 8.14 7.54 -13.92
C ALA A 112 8.98 8.63 -14.63
N ALA A 113 10.22 8.85 -14.19
CA ALA A 113 11.14 9.78 -14.82
C ALA A 113 11.49 9.35 -16.25
N ILE A 114 11.78 8.06 -16.48
CA ILE A 114 12.03 7.51 -17.83
C ILE A 114 10.78 7.66 -18.70
N LEU A 115 9.60 7.30 -18.19
CA LEU A 115 8.34 7.48 -18.92
C LEU A 115 8.07 8.95 -19.28
N SER A 116 8.46 9.90 -18.42
CA SER A 116 8.27 11.32 -18.67
C SER A 116 9.07 11.83 -19.88
N MET A 117 10.15 11.13 -20.27
CA MET A 117 10.91 11.44 -21.49
C MET A 117 10.16 11.01 -22.75
N ALA A 118 9.30 9.98 -22.66
CA ALA A 118 8.51 9.46 -23.78
C ALA A 118 7.09 10.05 -23.84
N MET A 119 6.56 10.53 -22.72
CA MET A 119 5.19 11.04 -22.61
C MET A 119 5.10 12.27 -21.72
N VAL A 120 4.38 13.30 -22.18
CA VAL A 120 4.10 14.49 -21.36
C VAL A 120 3.15 14.10 -20.23
N ILE A 121 3.67 14.10 -19.00
CA ILE A 121 2.87 13.82 -17.82
C ILE A 121 2.17 15.11 -17.38
N LYS A 122 0.88 15.21 -17.72
CA LYS A 122 0.05 16.37 -17.38
C LYS A 122 -0.43 16.40 -15.92
N ASP A 123 -0.24 15.32 -15.16
CA ASP A 123 -0.79 15.16 -13.81
C ASP A 123 0.29 14.63 -12.85
N PRO A 124 1.14 15.52 -12.29
CA PRO A 124 2.19 15.13 -11.36
C PRO A 124 1.63 14.63 -10.02
N MET A 125 0.43 15.09 -9.63
CA MET A 125 -0.23 14.65 -8.38
C MET A 125 -0.51 13.15 -8.41
N LEU A 126 -0.98 12.64 -9.55
CA LEU A 126 -1.20 11.21 -9.73
C LEU A 126 0.11 10.41 -9.57
N ILE A 127 1.24 10.91 -10.06
CA ILE A 127 2.55 10.25 -9.86
C ILE A 127 2.92 10.21 -8.39
N TYR A 128 2.81 11.33 -7.68
CA TYR A 128 3.17 11.38 -6.25
C TYR A 128 2.32 10.42 -5.43
N LEU A 129 1.00 10.38 -5.70
CA LEU A 129 0.11 9.42 -5.05
C LEU A 129 0.51 7.99 -5.38
N THR A 130 0.72 7.65 -6.66
CA THR A 130 1.16 6.30 -7.04
C THR A 130 2.50 5.94 -6.41
N ALA A 131 3.46 6.85 -6.31
CA ALA A 131 4.76 6.60 -5.67
C ALA A 131 4.61 6.28 -4.17
N LEU A 132 3.78 7.03 -3.45
CA LEU A 132 3.46 6.75 -2.06
C LEU A 132 2.77 5.40 -1.91
N LEU A 133 1.83 5.08 -2.80
CA LEU A 133 1.12 3.81 -2.79
C LEU A 133 2.00 2.62 -3.15
N VAL A 134 2.98 2.78 -4.04
CA VAL A 134 4.03 1.78 -4.28
C VAL A 134 4.82 1.54 -2.99
N GLY A 135 5.30 2.61 -2.34
CA GLY A 135 6.03 2.48 -1.08
C GLY A 135 5.22 1.76 0.00
N PHE A 136 4.02 2.24 0.30
CA PHE A 136 3.17 1.64 1.34
C PHE A 136 2.67 0.24 0.95
N GLY A 137 2.31 0.01 -0.30
CA GLY A 137 1.88 -1.28 -0.82
C GLY A 137 2.99 -2.33 -0.72
N THR A 138 4.19 -2.00 -1.21
CA THR A 138 5.35 -2.89 -1.12
C THR A 138 5.77 -3.15 0.31
N ARG A 139 5.72 -2.14 1.21
CA ARG A 139 5.96 -2.36 2.64
C ARG A 139 4.99 -3.43 3.18
N ASN A 140 3.69 -3.22 3.02
CA ASN A 140 2.68 -4.13 3.57
C ASN A 140 2.80 -5.54 2.96
N MET A 141 3.11 -5.63 1.67
CA MET A 141 3.37 -6.90 1.00
C MET A 141 4.60 -7.60 1.56
N ALA A 142 5.70 -6.87 1.75
CA ALA A 142 6.93 -7.41 2.29
C ALA A 142 6.74 -7.92 3.73
N VAL A 143 6.05 -7.16 4.61
CA VAL A 143 5.79 -7.68 5.96
C VAL A 143 4.84 -8.87 5.93
N TYR A 144 3.84 -8.89 5.04
CA TYR A 144 2.95 -10.05 4.89
C TYR A 144 3.71 -11.32 4.47
N ILE A 145 4.68 -11.21 3.56
CA ILE A 145 5.51 -12.34 3.11
C ILE A 145 6.52 -12.75 4.18
N LEU A 146 7.19 -11.80 4.84
CA LEU A 146 8.26 -12.07 5.81
C LEU A 146 7.75 -12.64 7.15
N ASN A 147 6.48 -12.39 7.49
CA ASN A 147 5.85 -12.90 8.71
C ASN A 147 5.14 -14.25 8.51
N ARG A 148 5.27 -14.88 7.34
CA ARG A 148 4.68 -16.18 7.01
C ARG A 148 5.74 -17.27 6.97
#